data_AF-A0A0F9HHY7-F1
#
_entry.id   AF-A0A0F9HHY7-F1
#
_cell.length_a   1.000
_cell.length_b   1.000
_cell.length_c   1.000
_cell.angle_alpha   90.00
_cell.angle_beta   90.00
_cell.angle_gamma   90.00
#
_symmetry.space_group_name_H-M   'P 1'
#
loop_
_entity.id
_entity.type
_entity.pdbx_description
1 polymer ?
#
loop_
_entity_poly.entity_id
_entity_poly.type
_entity_poly.pdbx_seq_one_letter_code
_entity_poly.pdbx_strand_id
1 'polypeptide(L)'
;LQYAMRDRLAAFGWSDIETIDDDLGRSASGSVTRAGFERMVAEVCLGKVGAVAAREVSRFARNSRDWQQLIEMCRVVDTVLIDGEKLICTPAGAKGFMVCLAKKTGKLIWANTEIAGSVGYCSPVIAEFGGFRQLLSMTSAALIGVDIKTGKLLWSAAHGNRRSNTATDPIFHKGYVFASSGYGKGSTVVKLKAGEGGIQAEQVWASKLMDNHHGGVVLLDGHLYGSGHQAKGWFCLDLLTGKQAWKADGKGSLTYADGMLYRLEERGTMALVQATPAEQRIVSSFSVPSGGRGLHWAHPVVCDGRLYVRHADKLFAYDIRAK
;
A
#
# COMPACT_ATOMS: atom_id res chain seq x y z
N LEU A 1 24.08 6.84 -14.36
CA LEU A 1 23.05 7.63 -13.65
C LEU A 1 22.89 7.21 -12.19
N GLN A 2 22.70 5.92 -11.89
CA GLN A 2 22.66 5.39 -10.51
C GLN A 2 23.97 5.59 -9.74
N TYR A 3 25.14 5.48 -10.37
CA TYR A 3 26.41 5.82 -9.72
C TYR A 3 26.51 7.29 -9.32
N ALA A 4 25.94 8.21 -10.11
CA ALA A 4 25.83 9.62 -9.73
C ALA A 4 24.83 9.87 -8.58
N MET A 5 23.89 8.94 -8.35
CA MET A 5 23.04 8.94 -7.15
C MET A 5 23.80 8.40 -5.93
N ARG A 6 24.61 7.33 -6.10
CA ARG A 6 25.50 6.80 -5.06
C ARG A 6 26.44 7.87 -4.53
N ASP A 7 27.17 8.54 -5.41
CA ASP A 7 28.13 9.58 -5.02
C ASP A 7 27.44 10.75 -4.29
N ARG A 8 26.16 11.00 -4.61
CA ARG A 8 25.32 11.99 -3.94
C ARG A 8 24.83 11.57 -2.57
N LEU A 9 24.44 10.31 -2.41
CA LEU A 9 24.07 9.75 -1.10
C LEU A 9 25.28 9.83 -0.16
N ALA A 10 26.49 9.56 -0.67
CA ALA A 10 27.73 9.70 0.11
C ALA A 10 27.93 11.14 0.58
N ALA A 11 27.70 12.12 -0.30
CA ALA A 11 27.78 13.53 0.04
C ALA A 11 26.73 13.99 1.07
N PHE A 12 25.62 13.27 1.23
CA PHE A 12 24.60 13.53 2.26
C PHE A 12 24.87 12.84 3.61
N GLY A 13 26.04 12.20 3.76
CA GLY A 13 26.44 11.57 5.02
C GLY A 13 26.02 10.10 5.16
N TRP A 14 25.50 9.49 4.10
CA TRP A 14 25.26 8.04 4.06
C TRP A 14 26.60 7.32 3.86
N SER A 15 26.97 6.48 4.81
CA SER A 15 28.26 5.79 4.83
C SER A 15 28.22 4.40 4.18
N ASP A 16 27.04 3.78 4.12
CA ASP A 16 26.83 2.45 3.53
C ASP A 16 25.80 2.55 2.38
N ILE A 17 26.28 2.40 1.14
CA ILE A 17 25.49 2.67 -0.06
C ILE A 17 25.70 1.55 -1.07
N GLU A 18 24.70 0.70 -1.22
CA GLU A 18 24.65 -0.33 -2.25
C GLU A 18 24.05 0.23 -3.56
N THR A 19 24.69 -0.07 -4.69
CA THR A 19 24.13 0.19 -6.02
C THR A 19 23.68 -1.11 -6.66
N ILE A 20 22.41 -1.17 -7.09
CA ILE A 20 21.82 -2.39 -7.63
C ILE A 20 21.97 -2.39 -9.15
N ASP A 21 22.98 -3.10 -9.64
CA ASP A 21 23.29 -3.23 -11.06
C ASP A 21 22.63 -4.46 -11.71
N ASP A 22 22.30 -5.47 -10.90
CA ASP A 22 21.88 -6.82 -11.32
C ASP A 22 20.67 -6.85 -12.27
N ASP A 23 19.83 -5.81 -12.19
CA ASP A 23 18.53 -5.71 -12.86
C ASP A 23 18.47 -4.71 -14.01
N LEU A 24 19.63 -4.15 -14.38
CA LEU A 24 19.80 -3.26 -15.53
C LEU A 24 19.48 -3.98 -16.85
N GLY A 25 18.85 -3.27 -17.78
CA GLY A 25 18.57 -3.77 -19.14
C GLY A 25 17.52 -4.88 -19.26
N ARG A 26 17.09 -5.53 -18.17
CA ARG A 26 16.01 -6.54 -18.19
C ARG A 26 14.67 -5.89 -18.49
N SER A 27 13.79 -6.45 -19.32
CA SER A 27 12.48 -5.88 -19.69
C SER A 27 11.43 -6.03 -18.57
N ALA A 28 10.25 -5.40 -18.70
CA ALA A 28 9.14 -5.50 -17.74
C ALA A 28 8.26 -6.75 -17.92
N SER A 29 8.69 -7.74 -18.72
CA SER A 29 7.98 -9.03 -18.80
C SER A 29 8.14 -9.76 -17.46
N GLY A 30 7.01 -10.14 -16.84
CA GLY A 30 6.97 -10.79 -15.52
C GLY A 30 7.60 -12.19 -15.42
N SER A 31 8.41 -12.59 -16.41
CA SER A 31 9.09 -13.88 -16.51
C SER A 31 10.56 -13.85 -16.10
N VAL A 32 11.12 -12.69 -15.75
CA VAL A 32 12.55 -12.52 -15.45
C VAL A 32 12.76 -12.20 -13.98
N THR A 33 13.43 -13.08 -13.24
CA THR A 33 13.82 -12.93 -11.84
C THR A 33 14.68 -11.67 -11.63
N ARG A 34 14.44 -10.93 -10.55
CA ARG A 34 15.13 -9.67 -10.25
C ARG A 34 15.78 -9.70 -8.87
N ALA A 35 16.90 -10.42 -8.81
CA ALA A 35 17.62 -10.66 -7.57
C ALA A 35 18.08 -9.36 -6.87
N GLY A 36 18.34 -8.29 -7.62
CA GLY A 36 18.74 -7.00 -7.06
C GLY A 36 17.60 -6.27 -6.35
N PHE A 37 16.43 -6.19 -7.00
CA PHE A 37 15.22 -5.62 -6.44
C PHE A 37 14.72 -6.43 -5.24
N GLU A 38 14.66 -7.75 -5.37
CA GLU A 38 14.23 -8.66 -4.28
C GLU A 38 15.14 -8.52 -3.05
N ARG A 39 16.47 -8.47 -3.25
CA ARG A 39 17.44 -8.25 -2.17
C ARG A 39 17.24 -6.90 -1.49
N MET A 40 17.02 -5.83 -2.26
CA MET A 40 16.76 -4.50 -1.70
C MET A 40 15.47 -4.45 -0.90
N VAL A 41 14.38 -5.06 -1.40
CA VAL A 41 13.14 -5.17 -0.65
C VAL A 41 13.39 -5.92 0.66
N ALA A 42 14.19 -7.00 0.65
CA ALA A 42 14.56 -7.74 1.85
C ALA A 42 15.26 -6.86 2.89
N GLU A 43 16.28 -6.10 2.49
CA GLU A 43 17.04 -5.24 3.40
C GLU A 43 16.18 -4.07 3.94
N VAL A 44 15.24 -3.56 3.15
CA VAL A 44 14.22 -2.61 3.61
C VAL A 44 13.29 -3.26 4.64
N CYS A 45 12.78 -4.47 4.37
CA CYS A 45 11.93 -5.21 5.31
C CYS A 45 12.63 -5.47 6.65
N LEU A 46 13.96 -5.64 6.62
CA LEU A 46 14.79 -5.85 7.80
C LEU A 46 15.10 -4.55 8.56
N GLY A 47 14.65 -3.39 8.08
CA GLY A 47 14.88 -2.09 8.72
C GLY A 47 16.33 -1.62 8.65
N LYS A 48 17.14 -2.20 7.76
CA LYS A 48 18.56 -1.85 7.62
C LYS A 48 18.79 -0.70 6.63
N VAL A 49 17.77 -0.37 5.85
CA VAL A 49 17.84 0.66 4.80
C VAL A 49 17.13 1.91 5.29
N GLY A 50 17.88 3.00 5.48
CA GLY A 50 17.29 4.29 5.85
C GLY A 50 16.68 5.07 4.67
N ALA A 51 17.05 4.73 3.43
CA ALA A 51 16.51 5.35 2.23
C ALA A 51 16.62 4.45 0.99
N VAL A 52 15.54 4.33 0.23
CA VAL A 52 15.55 3.73 -1.12
C VAL A 52 15.47 4.86 -2.14
N ALA A 53 16.47 4.94 -3.02
CA ALA A 53 16.56 5.99 -4.01
C ALA A 53 16.59 5.40 -5.42
N ALA A 54 15.59 5.76 -6.24
CA ALA A 54 15.62 5.51 -7.68
C ALA A 54 15.18 6.77 -8.45
N ARG A 55 15.50 6.83 -9.76
CA ARG A 55 15.06 7.94 -10.62
C ARG A 55 13.54 7.97 -10.80
N GLU A 56 12.95 6.79 -10.98
CA GLU A 56 11.51 6.53 -10.95
C GLU A 56 11.31 5.20 -10.22
N VAL A 57 10.87 5.23 -8.98
CA VAL A 57 10.76 4.02 -8.15
C VAL A 57 9.67 3.08 -8.68
N SER A 58 8.67 3.63 -9.37
CA SER A 58 7.66 2.87 -10.12
C SER A 58 8.20 2.15 -11.37
N ARG A 59 9.38 2.50 -11.88
CA ARG A 59 10.08 1.74 -12.93
C ARG A 59 11.06 0.72 -12.38
N PHE A 60 11.46 0.93 -11.12
CA PHE A 60 12.29 0.01 -10.36
C PHE A 60 11.45 -1.19 -9.90
N ALA A 61 10.26 -0.92 -9.35
CA ALA A 61 9.21 -1.91 -9.14
C ALA A 61 8.40 -2.10 -10.43
N ARG A 62 8.75 -3.12 -11.23
CA ARG A 62 8.35 -3.25 -12.65
C ARG A 62 6.91 -3.71 -12.88
N ASN A 63 6.17 -3.97 -11.81
CA ASN A 63 4.74 -4.23 -11.81
C ASN A 63 4.10 -3.61 -10.56
N SER A 64 2.77 -3.48 -10.57
CA SER A 64 2.04 -2.84 -9.47
C SER A 64 2.11 -3.60 -8.15
N ARG A 65 2.34 -4.91 -8.14
CA ARG A 65 2.45 -5.72 -6.92
C ARG A 65 3.75 -5.40 -6.18
N ASP A 66 4.87 -5.47 -6.89
CA ASP A 66 6.21 -5.17 -6.36
C ASP A 66 6.29 -3.72 -5.87
N TRP A 67 5.56 -2.82 -6.55
CA TRP A 67 5.51 -1.41 -6.20
C TRP A 67 4.78 -1.18 -4.89
N GLN A 68 3.62 -1.81 -4.72
CA GLN A 68 2.83 -1.75 -3.50
C GLN A 68 3.60 -2.36 -2.33
N GLN A 69 4.26 -3.50 -2.54
CA GLN A 69 5.10 -4.14 -1.51
C GLN A 69 6.23 -3.21 -1.02
N LEU A 70 6.94 -2.54 -1.94
CA LEU A 70 8.02 -1.62 -1.56
C LEU A 70 7.49 -0.39 -0.80
N ILE A 71 6.35 0.18 -1.22
CA ILE A 71 5.71 1.30 -0.51
C ILE A 71 5.30 0.89 0.91
N GLU A 72 4.61 -0.25 1.03
CA GLU A 72 4.13 -0.77 2.32
C GLU A 72 5.31 -1.00 3.27
N MET A 73 6.41 -1.57 2.78
CA MET A 73 7.59 -1.86 3.61
C MET A 73 8.37 -0.63 3.99
N CYS A 74 8.57 0.31 3.04
CA CYS A 74 9.21 1.57 3.36
C CYS A 74 8.48 2.29 4.50
N ARG A 75 7.15 2.25 4.51
CA ARG A 75 6.33 2.82 5.57
C ARG A 75 6.47 2.09 6.92
N VAL A 76 6.56 0.75 6.93
CA VAL A 76 6.64 -0.04 8.18
C VAL A 76 7.94 0.22 8.95
N VAL A 77 9.01 0.59 8.24
CA VAL A 77 10.35 0.80 8.82
C VAL A 77 10.84 2.26 8.72
N ASP A 78 9.93 3.23 8.64
CA ASP A 78 10.24 4.67 8.56
C ASP A 78 11.21 5.05 7.42
N THR A 79 11.24 4.26 6.34
CA THR A 79 12.01 4.53 5.13
C THR A 79 11.28 5.52 4.24
N VAL A 80 11.99 6.58 3.84
CA VAL A 80 11.41 7.64 3.01
C VAL A 80 11.28 7.17 1.55
N LEU A 81 10.06 7.15 1.03
CA LEU A 81 9.80 6.91 -0.39
C LEU A 81 10.14 8.16 -1.20
N ILE A 82 11.13 8.05 -2.09
CA ILE A 82 11.54 9.20 -2.89
C ILE A 82 11.32 8.97 -4.39
N ASP A 83 10.29 9.61 -4.93
CA ASP A 83 9.91 9.53 -6.34
C ASP A 83 10.49 10.69 -7.16
N GLY A 84 11.54 10.40 -7.92
CA GLY A 84 12.30 11.40 -8.67
C GLY A 84 12.97 12.41 -7.76
N GLU A 85 12.70 13.69 -7.99
CA GLU A 85 13.28 14.83 -7.25
C GLU A 85 12.35 15.35 -6.14
N LYS A 86 11.25 14.65 -5.84
CA LYS A 86 10.17 15.10 -4.96
C LYS A 86 9.99 14.18 -3.75
N LEU A 87 9.71 14.79 -2.60
CA LEU A 87 9.32 14.16 -1.36
C LEU A 87 7.92 14.66 -0.99
N ILE A 88 6.93 13.78 -0.86
CA ILE A 88 5.56 14.15 -0.50
C ILE A 88 5.28 13.74 0.94
N CYS A 89 4.77 14.68 1.73
CA CYS A 89 4.41 14.46 3.13
C CYS A 89 2.99 15.00 3.40
N THR A 90 2.29 14.42 4.37
CA THR A 90 0.95 14.87 4.78
C THR A 90 0.96 15.31 6.24
N PRO A 91 1.56 16.48 6.58
CA PRO A 91 1.60 16.98 7.94
C PRO A 91 0.22 17.42 8.46
N ALA A 92 -0.77 17.61 7.57
CA ALA A 92 -2.14 17.98 7.91
C ALA A 92 -2.27 19.29 8.73
N GLY A 93 -1.37 20.24 8.49
CA GLY A 93 -1.38 21.55 9.15
C GLY A 93 -2.11 22.62 8.34
N ALA A 94 -2.50 23.72 8.98
CA ALA A 94 -3.23 24.82 8.32
C ALA A 94 -2.44 25.47 7.16
N LYS A 95 -1.11 25.40 7.19
CA LYS A 95 -0.22 25.95 6.14
C LYS A 95 0.09 24.96 5.02
N GLY A 96 -0.43 23.73 5.11
CA GLY A 96 -0.20 22.67 4.15
C GLY A 96 -0.73 21.36 4.71
N PHE A 97 -1.88 20.92 4.21
CA PHE A 97 -2.41 19.61 4.52
C PHE A 97 -1.47 18.54 3.95
N MET A 98 -1.11 18.71 2.69
CA MET A 98 -0.14 17.90 1.96
C MET A 98 0.91 18.83 1.36
N VAL A 99 2.17 18.43 1.44
CA VAL A 99 3.30 19.22 0.94
C VAL A 99 4.18 18.36 0.05
N CYS A 100 4.77 19.01 -0.94
CA CYS A 100 5.83 18.43 -1.74
C CYS A 100 7.09 19.25 -1.56
N LEU A 101 8.17 18.58 -1.20
CA LEU A 101 9.48 19.15 -0.98
C LEU A 101 10.43 18.66 -2.06
N ALA A 102 11.39 19.50 -2.44
CA ALA A 102 12.51 19.07 -3.25
C ALA A 102 13.35 18.10 -2.42
N LYS A 103 13.40 16.83 -2.83
CA LYS A 103 14.13 15.73 -2.17
C LYS A 103 15.47 16.19 -1.62
N LYS A 104 16.25 16.88 -2.46
CA LYS A 104 17.66 17.22 -2.20
C LYS A 104 17.85 18.33 -1.18
N THR A 105 16.85 19.18 -0.97
CA THR A 105 17.05 20.42 -0.20
C THR A 105 16.01 20.62 0.88
N GLY A 106 14.94 19.81 0.90
CA GLY A 106 13.78 20.04 1.76
C GLY A 106 12.99 21.31 1.41
N LYS A 107 13.37 22.06 0.36
CA LYS A 107 12.66 23.27 -0.03
C LYS A 107 11.25 22.94 -0.51
N LEU A 108 10.28 23.73 -0.07
CA LEU A 108 8.90 23.60 -0.50
C LEU A 108 8.77 23.81 -2.02
N ILE A 109 8.15 22.85 -2.71
CA ILE A 109 7.73 22.95 -4.10
C ILE A 109 6.28 23.42 -4.15
N TRP A 110 5.40 22.76 -3.40
CA TRP A 110 4.02 23.17 -3.24
C TRP A 110 3.46 22.72 -1.88
N ALA A 111 2.46 23.43 -1.39
CA ALA A 111 1.65 23.06 -0.24
C ALA A 111 0.17 23.16 -0.65
N ASN A 112 -0.59 22.09 -0.47
CA ASN A 112 -2.03 22.11 -0.63
C ASN A 112 -2.68 22.47 0.71
N THR A 113 -3.51 23.52 0.73
CA THR A 113 -4.27 23.98 1.89
C THR A 113 -5.79 23.83 1.72
N GLU A 114 -6.24 23.25 0.60
CA GLU A 114 -7.64 23.15 0.21
C GLU A 114 -8.25 21.78 0.57
N ILE A 115 -7.43 20.77 0.86
CA ILE A 115 -7.90 19.45 1.28
C ILE A 115 -8.59 19.57 2.64
N ALA A 116 -9.88 19.25 2.65
CA ALA A 116 -10.70 19.26 3.85
C ALA A 116 -10.55 17.97 4.69
N GLY A 117 -10.80 18.10 5.99
CA GLY A 117 -10.73 17.02 6.96
C GLY A 117 -9.38 16.96 7.69
N SER A 118 -9.24 15.94 8.53
CA SER A 118 -7.97 15.63 9.20
C SER A 118 -7.21 14.54 8.44
N VAL A 119 -5.96 14.30 8.84
CA VAL A 119 -5.10 13.28 8.23
C VAL A 119 -5.75 11.90 8.27
N GLY A 120 -5.65 11.16 7.16
CA GLY A 120 -5.84 9.72 7.14
C GLY A 120 -4.51 9.01 7.39
N TYR A 121 -4.58 7.82 7.94
CA TYR A 121 -3.44 6.96 8.21
C TYR A 121 -3.13 6.00 7.06
N CYS A 122 -3.75 6.15 5.89
CA CYS A 122 -3.44 5.33 4.70
C CYS A 122 -2.13 5.76 4.02
N SER A 123 -1.53 4.87 3.26
CA SER A 123 -0.44 5.17 2.34
C SER A 123 -1.00 5.72 1.04
N PRO A 124 -0.37 6.75 0.47
CA PRO A 124 -0.78 7.25 -0.82
C PRO A 124 -0.38 6.30 -1.96
N VAL A 125 -1.23 6.20 -2.98
CA VAL A 125 -1.00 5.39 -4.19
C VAL A 125 -0.85 6.29 -5.39
N ILE A 126 0.20 6.07 -6.19
CA ILE A 126 0.42 6.81 -7.44
C ILE A 126 -0.36 6.13 -8.57
N ALA A 127 -1.13 6.91 -9.32
CA ALA A 127 -1.86 6.44 -10.50
C ALA A 127 -1.82 7.46 -11.64
N GLU A 128 -1.83 6.96 -12.88
CA GLU A 128 -1.97 7.80 -14.08
C GLU A 128 -3.37 7.63 -14.65
N PHE A 129 -4.09 8.75 -14.79
CA PHE A 129 -5.43 8.76 -15.38
C PHE A 129 -5.80 10.16 -15.87
N GLY A 130 -6.46 10.25 -17.03
CA GLY A 130 -6.96 11.52 -17.55
C GLY A 130 -5.87 12.55 -17.88
N GLY A 131 -4.65 12.11 -18.20
CA GLY A 131 -3.50 12.98 -18.43
C GLY A 131 -2.80 13.49 -17.17
N PHE A 132 -3.26 13.10 -15.98
CA PHE A 132 -2.65 13.46 -14.70
C PHE A 132 -1.94 12.28 -14.06
N ARG A 133 -0.78 12.56 -13.49
CA ARG A 133 -0.09 11.67 -12.55
C ARG A 133 -0.48 12.06 -11.14
N GLN A 134 -1.27 11.22 -10.50
CA GLN A 134 -2.04 11.56 -9.31
C GLN A 134 -1.50 10.83 -8.09
N LEU A 135 -1.57 11.49 -6.95
CA LEU A 135 -1.47 10.89 -5.63
C LEU A 135 -2.88 10.63 -5.12
N LEU A 136 -3.24 9.36 -5.02
CA LEU A 136 -4.50 8.91 -4.44
C LEU A 136 -4.30 8.67 -2.95
N SER A 137 -5.17 9.23 -2.12
CA SER A 137 -5.06 9.09 -0.67
C SER A 137 -6.42 9.26 -0.02
N MET A 138 -6.49 9.05 1.28
CA MET A 138 -7.67 9.29 2.09
C MET A 138 -7.37 10.30 3.19
N THR A 139 -8.29 11.24 3.37
CA THR A 139 -8.42 12.01 4.60
C THR A 139 -9.33 11.26 5.56
N SER A 140 -9.58 11.81 6.75
CA SER A 140 -10.60 11.29 7.66
C SER A 140 -12.03 11.33 7.11
N ALA A 141 -12.26 12.10 6.04
CA ALA A 141 -13.59 12.37 5.50
C ALA A 141 -13.77 11.97 4.02
N ALA A 142 -12.69 11.86 3.24
CA ALA A 142 -12.79 11.69 1.79
C ALA A 142 -11.64 10.86 1.20
N LEU A 143 -11.96 10.14 0.12
CA LEU A 143 -11.00 9.68 -0.86
C LEU A 143 -10.67 10.85 -1.79
N ILE A 144 -9.39 11.07 -2.08
CA ILE A 144 -8.91 12.22 -2.86
C ILE A 144 -7.90 11.80 -3.92
N GLY A 145 -7.87 12.56 -5.01
CA GLY A 145 -6.79 12.53 -6.01
C GLY A 145 -6.14 13.91 -6.12
N VAL A 146 -4.82 13.96 -5.98
CA VAL A 146 -4.03 15.20 -6.02
C VAL A 146 -3.03 15.13 -7.18
N ASP A 147 -2.90 16.20 -7.97
CA ASP A 147 -1.85 16.27 -8.98
C ASP A 147 -0.47 16.31 -8.32
N ILE A 148 0.38 15.32 -8.59
CA ILE A 148 1.75 15.25 -8.04
C ILE A 148 2.61 16.44 -8.53
N LYS A 149 2.29 16.99 -9.71
CA LYS A 149 3.05 18.11 -10.27
C LYS A 149 2.83 19.37 -9.46
N THR A 150 1.58 19.75 -9.25
CA THR A 150 1.17 21.07 -8.73
C THR A 150 0.65 21.05 -7.29
N GLY A 151 0.27 19.89 -6.77
CA GLY A 151 -0.42 19.76 -5.50
C GLY A 151 -1.90 20.11 -5.55
N LYS A 152 -2.46 20.42 -6.73
CA LYS A 152 -3.89 20.75 -6.86
C LYS A 152 -4.76 19.53 -6.56
N LEU A 153 -5.83 19.75 -5.79
CA LEU A 153 -6.88 18.74 -5.62
C LEU A 153 -7.62 18.57 -6.96
N LEU A 154 -7.53 17.37 -7.55
CA LEU A 154 -8.17 17.08 -8.83
C LEU A 154 -9.63 16.64 -8.65
N TRP A 155 -9.88 15.83 -7.62
CA TRP A 155 -11.20 15.32 -7.28
C TRP A 155 -11.24 14.85 -5.83
N SER A 156 -12.45 14.77 -5.27
CA SER A 156 -12.72 14.19 -3.96
C SER A 156 -14.04 13.43 -3.97
N ALA A 157 -14.13 12.39 -3.14
CA ALA A 157 -15.34 11.61 -2.92
C ALA A 157 -15.49 11.30 -1.42
N ALA A 158 -16.67 11.58 -0.87
CA ALA A 158 -16.91 11.44 0.57
C ALA A 158 -16.82 9.98 1.04
N HIS A 159 -15.90 9.69 1.97
CA HIS A 159 -15.73 8.37 2.59
C HIS A 159 -15.12 8.46 4.00
N GLY A 160 -15.78 9.17 4.90
CA GLY A 160 -15.39 9.26 6.30
C GLY A 160 -16.09 8.25 7.22
N ASN A 161 -15.52 8.02 8.40
CA ASN A 161 -16.12 7.20 9.46
C ASN A 161 -16.27 7.99 10.78
N ARG A 162 -16.97 7.39 11.75
CA ARG A 162 -17.30 8.00 13.06
C ARG A 162 -16.11 8.28 13.98
N ARG A 163 -14.92 7.78 13.68
CA ARG A 163 -13.67 7.99 14.42
C ARG A 163 -12.73 8.97 13.73
N SER A 164 -13.15 9.56 12.61
CA SER A 164 -12.33 10.47 11.81
C SER A 164 -10.94 9.89 11.50
N ASN A 165 -10.91 8.61 11.16
CA ASN A 165 -9.69 7.91 10.76
C ASN A 165 -9.94 7.08 9.51
N THR A 166 -8.91 6.86 8.71
CA THR A 166 -8.95 5.99 7.53
C THR A 166 -7.56 5.37 7.43
N ALA A 167 -7.44 4.05 7.35
CA ALA A 167 -6.14 3.38 7.41
C ALA A 167 -5.91 2.40 6.25
N THR A 168 -6.94 2.15 5.43
CA THR A 168 -6.82 1.29 4.26
C THR A 168 -6.31 2.10 3.09
N ASP A 169 -5.34 1.55 2.38
CA ASP A 169 -4.77 2.18 1.19
C ASP A 169 -5.79 2.13 0.04
N PRO A 170 -5.98 3.22 -0.72
CA PRO A 170 -6.79 3.20 -1.92
C PRO A 170 -6.24 2.21 -2.94
N ILE A 171 -7.10 1.52 -3.67
CA ILE A 171 -6.67 0.65 -4.78
C ILE A 171 -7.15 1.25 -6.10
N PHE A 172 -6.21 1.49 -7.02
CA PHE A 172 -6.52 1.94 -8.37
C PHE A 172 -6.50 0.79 -9.37
N HIS A 173 -7.52 0.71 -10.22
CA HIS A 173 -7.57 -0.22 -11.34
C HIS A 173 -8.33 0.40 -12.52
N LYS A 174 -7.62 0.74 -13.61
CA LYS A 174 -8.23 1.19 -14.88
C LYS A 174 -9.28 2.31 -14.72
N GLY A 175 -9.00 3.31 -13.88
CA GLY A 175 -9.92 4.42 -13.64
C GLY A 175 -10.97 4.16 -12.55
N TYR A 176 -10.97 2.99 -11.93
CA TYR A 176 -11.75 2.70 -10.72
C TYR A 176 -10.86 2.84 -9.49
N VAL A 177 -11.36 3.49 -8.45
CA VAL A 177 -10.66 3.66 -7.17
C VAL A 177 -11.50 3.08 -6.06
N PHE A 178 -11.00 2.03 -5.43
CA PHE A 178 -11.57 1.43 -4.25
C PHE A 178 -11.08 2.14 -2.98
N ALA A 179 -11.99 2.30 -2.02
CA ALA A 179 -11.68 2.74 -0.68
C ALA A 179 -12.47 1.93 0.34
N SER A 180 -11.85 1.66 1.48
CA SER A 180 -12.50 0.98 2.61
C SER A 180 -12.12 1.62 3.93
N SER A 181 -13.08 1.63 4.85
CA SER A 181 -12.87 2.15 6.18
C SER A 181 -13.67 1.33 7.18
N GLY A 182 -13.03 1.01 8.30
CA GLY A 182 -13.65 0.28 9.40
C GLY A 182 -14.67 1.09 10.18
N TYR A 183 -14.97 0.59 11.38
CA TYR A 183 -15.95 1.17 12.30
C TYR A 183 -17.37 1.25 11.71
N GLY A 184 -17.72 0.33 10.80
CA GLY A 184 -19.03 0.23 10.17
C GLY A 184 -19.25 1.16 8.98
N LYS A 185 -18.19 1.82 8.48
CA LYS A 185 -18.30 2.65 7.26
C LYS A 185 -18.49 1.77 6.03
N GLY A 186 -17.64 0.76 5.86
CA GLY A 186 -17.69 -0.16 4.74
C GLY A 186 -16.75 0.23 3.60
N SER A 187 -17.09 -0.25 2.41
CA SER A 187 -16.31 -0.09 1.19
C SER A 187 -17.07 0.67 0.11
N THR A 188 -16.34 1.30 -0.79
CA THR A 188 -16.88 1.95 -1.98
C THR A 188 -15.91 1.86 -3.15
N VAL A 189 -16.44 1.93 -4.36
CA VAL A 189 -15.66 2.21 -5.56
C VAL A 189 -16.20 3.45 -6.23
N VAL A 190 -15.29 4.34 -6.61
CA VAL A 190 -15.56 5.47 -7.49
C VAL A 190 -14.95 5.24 -8.87
N LYS A 191 -15.63 5.67 -9.91
CA LYS A 191 -15.13 5.70 -11.28
C LYS A 191 -14.70 7.12 -11.61
N LEU A 192 -13.48 7.23 -12.12
CA LEU A 192 -12.94 8.48 -12.62
C LEU A 192 -13.37 8.71 -14.06
N LYS A 193 -13.76 9.94 -14.37
CA LYS A 193 -14.08 10.42 -15.72
C LYS A 193 -13.28 11.69 -15.98
N ALA A 194 -12.49 11.70 -17.05
CA ALA A 194 -11.74 12.88 -17.48
C ALA A 194 -12.53 13.63 -18.56
N GLY A 195 -12.54 14.96 -18.50
CA GLY A 195 -13.15 15.84 -19.49
C GLY A 195 -12.54 17.24 -19.43
N GLU A 196 -13.14 18.19 -20.14
CA GLU A 196 -12.64 19.59 -20.21
C GLU A 196 -12.55 20.27 -18.84
N GLY A 197 -13.40 19.88 -17.89
CA GLY A 197 -13.40 20.38 -16.51
C GLY A 197 -12.41 19.69 -15.56
N GLY A 198 -11.56 18.78 -16.03
CA GLY A 198 -10.67 17.97 -15.22
C GLY A 198 -11.20 16.57 -14.95
N ILE A 199 -10.93 16.02 -13.77
CA ILE A 199 -11.35 14.66 -13.38
C ILE A 199 -12.54 14.76 -12.43
N GLN A 200 -13.59 14.00 -12.73
CA GLN A 200 -14.72 13.78 -11.84
C GLN A 200 -14.68 12.36 -11.27
N ALA A 201 -15.09 12.21 -10.01
CA ALA A 201 -15.22 10.91 -9.36
C ALA A 201 -16.70 10.64 -9.09
N GLU A 202 -17.22 9.54 -9.64
CA GLU A 202 -18.62 9.12 -9.47
C GLU A 202 -18.67 7.79 -8.72
N GLN A 203 -19.47 7.70 -7.67
CA GLN A 203 -19.64 6.46 -6.93
C GLN A 203 -20.33 5.40 -7.81
N VAL A 204 -19.67 4.27 -7.99
CA VAL A 204 -20.22 3.10 -8.70
C VAL A 204 -21.07 2.27 -7.75
N TRP A 205 -20.53 2.02 -6.56
CA TRP A 205 -21.24 1.31 -5.50
C TRP A 205 -20.69 1.67 -4.12
N ALA A 206 -21.52 1.42 -3.10
CA ALA A 206 -21.16 1.43 -1.70
C ALA A 206 -21.73 0.19 -1.01
N SER A 207 -20.99 -0.35 -0.04
CA SER A 207 -21.40 -1.53 0.71
C SER A 207 -20.94 -1.43 2.15
N LYS A 208 -21.70 -2.05 3.08
CA LYS A 208 -21.28 -2.23 4.46
C LYS A 208 -20.27 -3.36 4.65
N LEU A 209 -20.08 -4.19 3.62
CA LEU A 209 -19.15 -5.31 3.63
C LEU A 209 -17.70 -4.83 3.54
N MET A 210 -16.79 -5.68 4.04
CA MET A 210 -15.34 -5.43 4.07
C MET A 210 -15.03 -4.02 4.60
N ASP A 211 -15.55 -3.65 5.77
CA ASP A 211 -15.19 -2.40 6.45
C ASP A 211 -13.79 -2.54 7.07
N ASN A 212 -12.77 -2.53 6.20
CA ASN A 212 -11.40 -2.83 6.60
C ASN A 212 -10.91 -1.80 7.62
N HIS A 213 -10.50 -2.30 8.79
CA HIS A 213 -10.02 -1.45 9.88
C HIS A 213 -8.57 -1.03 9.63
N HIS A 214 -7.75 -2.05 9.44
CA HIS A 214 -6.33 -2.08 9.23
C HIS A 214 -6.01 -3.48 8.67
N GLY A 215 -4.80 -3.70 8.16
CA GLY A 215 -4.36 -5.01 7.68
C GLY A 215 -4.45 -5.22 6.17
N GLY A 216 -4.89 -4.21 5.42
CA GLY A 216 -4.78 -4.16 3.97
C GLY A 216 -5.90 -4.88 3.22
N VAL A 217 -5.94 -4.62 1.91
CA VAL A 217 -6.84 -5.26 0.94
C VAL A 217 -6.01 -5.55 -0.31
N VAL A 218 -6.12 -6.77 -0.85
CA VAL A 218 -5.43 -7.17 -2.08
C VAL A 218 -6.44 -7.22 -3.22
N LEU A 219 -6.12 -6.60 -4.35
CA LEU A 219 -6.83 -6.78 -5.62
C LEU A 219 -6.11 -7.82 -6.48
N LEU A 220 -6.81 -8.89 -6.84
CA LEU A 220 -6.32 -9.93 -7.75
C LEU A 220 -7.45 -10.34 -8.70
N ASP A 221 -7.17 -10.33 -10.00
CA ASP A 221 -8.09 -10.81 -11.04
C ASP A 221 -9.53 -10.28 -10.92
N GLY A 222 -9.65 -8.98 -10.67
CA GLY A 222 -10.94 -8.28 -10.52
C GLY A 222 -11.61 -8.43 -9.16
N HIS A 223 -11.00 -9.15 -8.21
CA HIS A 223 -11.55 -9.43 -6.89
C HIS A 223 -10.71 -8.83 -5.77
N LEU A 224 -11.40 -8.28 -4.78
CA LEU A 224 -10.83 -7.67 -3.58
C LEU A 224 -10.86 -8.69 -2.44
N TYR A 225 -9.73 -8.87 -1.78
CA TYR A 225 -9.54 -9.77 -0.64
C TYR A 225 -9.14 -8.97 0.59
N GLY A 226 -9.93 -9.04 1.65
CA GLY A 226 -9.71 -8.21 2.84
C GLY A 226 -10.59 -8.62 4.01
N SER A 227 -10.28 -8.11 5.21
CA SER A 227 -11.09 -8.31 6.41
C SER A 227 -12.06 -7.14 6.67
N GLY A 228 -13.11 -7.39 7.43
CA GLY A 228 -14.04 -6.38 7.96
C GLY A 228 -13.99 -6.26 9.49
N HIS A 229 -14.11 -5.04 10.01
CA HIS A 229 -14.19 -4.74 11.44
C HIS A 229 -15.57 -5.07 12.03
N GLN A 230 -16.59 -4.29 11.69
CA GLN A 230 -17.96 -4.46 12.18
C GLN A 230 -18.75 -5.41 11.27
N ALA A 231 -18.37 -5.51 10.00
CA ALA A 231 -18.89 -6.52 9.08
C ALA A 231 -18.45 -7.94 9.45
N LYS A 232 -17.41 -8.08 10.28
CA LYS A 232 -16.85 -9.32 10.86
C LYS A 232 -16.62 -10.44 9.83
N GLY A 233 -15.39 -10.60 9.40
CA GLY A 233 -15.02 -11.71 8.52
C GLY A 233 -13.91 -11.35 7.55
N TRP A 234 -13.39 -12.38 6.89
CA TRP A 234 -12.69 -12.26 5.62
C TRP A 234 -13.70 -12.23 4.48
N PHE A 235 -13.43 -11.43 3.46
CA PHE A 235 -14.31 -11.21 2.32
C PHE A 235 -13.54 -11.35 1.01
N CYS A 236 -14.23 -11.87 0.00
CA CYS A 236 -13.92 -11.66 -1.40
C CYS A 236 -15.06 -10.89 -2.05
N LEU A 237 -14.78 -9.71 -2.59
CA LEU A 237 -15.76 -8.87 -3.30
C LEU A 237 -15.33 -8.68 -4.75
N ASP A 238 -16.29 -8.72 -5.68
CA ASP A 238 -16.04 -8.26 -7.05
C ASP A 238 -15.82 -6.73 -7.06
N LEU A 239 -14.73 -6.27 -7.67
CA LEU A 239 -14.34 -4.86 -7.66
C LEU A 239 -15.38 -3.96 -8.34
N LEU A 240 -15.98 -4.40 -9.44
CA LEU A 240 -16.82 -3.53 -10.28
C LEU A 240 -18.26 -3.46 -9.78
N THR A 241 -18.74 -4.51 -9.11
CA THR A 241 -20.13 -4.63 -8.66
C THR A 241 -20.30 -4.54 -7.15
N GLY A 242 -19.23 -4.75 -6.38
CA GLY A 242 -19.26 -4.82 -4.92
C GLY A 242 -19.97 -6.06 -4.38
N LYS A 243 -20.33 -7.02 -5.25
CA LYS A 243 -20.99 -8.27 -4.86
C LYS A 243 -20.02 -9.15 -4.08
N GLN A 244 -20.53 -9.75 -3.01
CA GLN A 244 -19.78 -10.73 -2.24
C GLN A 244 -19.70 -12.04 -3.00
N ALA A 245 -18.47 -12.46 -3.33
CA ALA A 245 -18.22 -13.79 -3.87
C ALA A 245 -18.24 -14.82 -2.73
N TRP A 246 -17.56 -14.53 -1.62
CA TRP A 246 -17.66 -15.31 -0.39
C TRP A 246 -17.34 -14.48 0.85
N LYS A 247 -17.70 -15.05 2.01
CA LYS A 247 -17.36 -14.57 3.34
C LYS A 247 -16.88 -15.75 4.18
N ALA A 248 -15.90 -15.51 5.04
CA ALA A 248 -15.46 -16.45 6.06
C ALA A 248 -15.24 -15.75 7.41
N ASP A 249 -15.18 -16.54 8.48
CA ASP A 249 -14.89 -16.01 9.81
C ASP A 249 -13.43 -15.59 9.95
N GLY A 250 -13.18 -14.61 10.81
CA GLY A 250 -11.85 -14.08 11.10
C GLY A 250 -11.71 -12.59 10.78
N LYS A 251 -10.60 -12.02 11.24
CA LYS A 251 -10.18 -10.64 10.97
C LYS A 251 -8.68 -10.58 11.17
N GLY A 252 -8.01 -9.75 10.38
CA GLY A 252 -6.61 -9.45 10.58
C GLY A 252 -5.99 -8.83 9.35
N SER A 253 -4.70 -9.09 9.18
CA SER A 253 -3.86 -8.52 8.12
C SER A 253 -3.50 -9.57 7.08
N LEU A 254 -3.23 -9.14 5.85
CA LEU A 254 -2.81 -10.04 4.79
C LEU A 254 -1.71 -9.45 3.92
N THR A 255 -0.95 -10.34 3.27
CA THR A 255 -0.14 -10.03 2.10
C THR A 255 -0.35 -11.10 1.02
N TYR A 256 0.17 -10.87 -0.18
CA TYR A 256 0.09 -11.81 -1.29
C TYR A 256 1.48 -12.05 -1.87
N ALA A 257 1.89 -13.32 -1.92
CA ALA A 257 3.15 -13.75 -2.50
C ALA A 257 3.00 -15.15 -3.10
N ASP A 258 3.73 -15.43 -4.17
CA ASP A 258 3.81 -16.75 -4.80
C ASP A 258 2.44 -17.45 -5.01
N GLY A 259 1.49 -16.72 -5.59
CA GLY A 259 0.16 -17.27 -5.90
C GLY A 259 -0.83 -17.30 -4.73
N MET A 260 -0.39 -16.99 -3.51
CA MET A 260 -1.16 -17.24 -2.29
C MET A 260 -1.33 -16.00 -1.41
N LEU A 261 -2.44 -15.97 -0.66
CA LEU A 261 -2.67 -15.03 0.42
C LEU A 261 -2.07 -15.57 1.72
N TYR A 262 -1.26 -14.73 2.36
CA TYR A 262 -0.68 -14.95 3.67
C TYR A 262 -1.51 -14.14 4.66
N ARG A 263 -2.40 -14.80 5.41
CA ARG A 263 -3.33 -14.13 6.33
C ARG A 263 -2.92 -14.35 7.77
N LEU A 264 -2.74 -13.26 8.50
CA LEU A 264 -2.50 -13.26 9.93
C LEU A 264 -3.78 -12.78 10.64
N GLU A 265 -4.44 -13.68 11.35
CA GLU A 265 -5.60 -13.33 12.17
C GLU A 265 -5.21 -12.67 13.49
N GLU A 266 -6.09 -11.83 14.04
CA GLU A 266 -5.82 -11.07 15.28
C GLU A 266 -5.45 -11.95 16.49
N ARG A 267 -5.87 -13.22 16.49
CA ARG A 267 -5.57 -14.22 17.53
C ARG A 267 -4.28 -15.02 17.27
N GLY A 268 -3.53 -14.71 16.20
CA GLY A 268 -2.22 -15.30 15.93
C GLY A 268 -2.24 -16.53 15.03
N THR A 269 -3.37 -16.86 14.40
CA THR A 269 -3.37 -17.90 13.36
C THR A 269 -2.81 -17.31 12.07
N MET A 270 -1.71 -17.88 11.58
CA MET A 270 -1.17 -17.62 10.25
C MET A 270 -1.70 -18.68 9.29
N ALA A 271 -2.29 -18.26 8.18
CA ALA A 271 -2.87 -19.15 7.18
C ALA A 271 -2.37 -18.82 5.78
N LEU A 272 -2.02 -19.86 5.02
CA LEU A 272 -1.78 -19.79 3.58
C LEU A 272 -3.08 -20.13 2.86
N VAL A 273 -3.55 -19.24 1.98
CA VAL A 273 -4.89 -19.31 1.40
C VAL A 273 -4.82 -19.09 -0.09
N GLN A 274 -5.52 -19.92 -0.86
CA GLN A 274 -5.65 -19.73 -2.30
C GLN A 274 -6.53 -18.51 -2.59
N ALA A 275 -6.02 -17.58 -3.39
CA ALA A 275 -6.79 -16.42 -3.84
C ALA A 275 -7.72 -16.81 -4.99
N THR A 276 -8.96 -17.20 -4.67
CA THR A 276 -10.00 -17.53 -5.65
C THR A 276 -11.34 -16.95 -5.22
N PRO A 277 -12.19 -16.48 -6.16
CA PRO A 277 -13.53 -16.00 -5.83
C PRO A 277 -14.55 -17.12 -5.60
N ALA A 278 -14.22 -18.38 -5.90
CA ALA A 278 -15.17 -19.50 -5.75
C ALA A 278 -15.49 -19.80 -4.28
N GLU A 279 -14.46 -19.80 -3.43
CA GLU A 279 -14.57 -20.11 -2.02
C GLU A 279 -13.33 -19.63 -1.27
N GLN A 280 -13.39 -19.64 0.07
CA GLN A 280 -12.19 -19.55 0.87
C GLN A 280 -11.54 -20.93 0.99
N ARG A 281 -10.39 -21.11 0.37
CA ARG A 281 -9.60 -22.35 0.46
C ARG A 281 -8.29 -22.15 1.22
N ILE A 282 -8.26 -22.59 2.47
CA ILE A 282 -7.05 -22.62 3.31
C ILE A 282 -6.21 -23.84 2.90
N VAL A 283 -4.95 -23.61 2.54
CA VAL A 283 -3.98 -24.63 2.14
C VAL A 283 -3.27 -25.20 3.37
N SER A 284 -2.85 -24.31 4.27
CA SER A 284 -2.18 -24.67 5.52
C SER A 284 -2.33 -23.55 6.54
N SER A 285 -2.11 -23.87 7.81
CA SER A 285 -2.09 -22.88 8.89
C SER A 285 -1.22 -23.33 10.06
N PHE A 286 -0.80 -22.37 10.87
CA PHE A 286 -0.13 -22.61 12.14
C PHE A 286 -0.40 -21.45 13.11
N SER A 287 -0.17 -21.69 14.40
CA SER A 287 -0.26 -20.65 15.42
C SER A 287 1.09 -19.96 15.60
N VAL A 288 1.11 -18.64 15.44
CA VAL A 288 2.28 -17.79 15.72
C VAL A 288 2.50 -17.75 17.23
N PRO A 289 3.73 -17.96 17.73
CA PRO A 289 4.02 -17.85 19.14
C PRO A 289 3.72 -16.44 19.69
N SER A 290 3.41 -16.36 20.98
CA SER A 290 3.20 -15.05 21.60
C SER A 290 4.51 -14.26 21.72
N GLY A 291 4.52 -13.06 21.14
CA GLY A 291 5.56 -12.05 21.36
C GLY A 291 5.37 -11.31 22.67
N GLY A 292 4.11 -11.04 23.06
CA GLY A 292 3.78 -10.28 24.25
C GLY A 292 2.27 -10.15 24.46
N ARG A 293 1.81 -8.98 24.90
CA ARG A 293 0.38 -8.68 25.10
C ARG A 293 -0.20 -7.99 23.86
N GLY A 294 -1.46 -8.24 23.56
CA GLY A 294 -2.20 -7.57 22.50
C GLY A 294 -2.68 -8.51 21.40
N LEU A 295 -3.23 -7.92 20.33
CA LEU A 295 -3.65 -8.63 19.13
C LEU A 295 -2.55 -8.59 18.07
N HIS A 296 -2.61 -9.54 17.13
CA HIS A 296 -1.72 -9.58 15.97
C HIS A 296 -2.25 -8.64 14.88
N TRP A 297 -1.68 -7.44 14.81
CA TRP A 297 -2.10 -6.42 13.82
C TRP A 297 -1.08 -6.15 12.73
N ALA A 298 0.18 -6.54 12.92
CA ALA A 298 1.22 -6.32 11.93
C ALA A 298 0.91 -7.06 10.63
N HIS A 299 1.22 -6.45 9.49
CA HIS A 299 1.18 -7.15 8.22
C HIS A 299 2.23 -8.26 8.20
N PRO A 300 1.87 -9.50 7.78
CA PRO A 300 2.87 -10.50 7.47
C PRO A 300 3.68 -10.06 6.25
N VAL A 301 4.98 -10.33 6.26
CA VAL A 301 5.89 -9.94 5.18
C VAL A 301 6.53 -11.19 4.61
N VAL A 302 6.47 -11.36 3.29
CA VAL A 302 7.15 -12.44 2.58
C VAL A 302 8.28 -11.86 1.75
N CYS A 303 9.50 -12.33 1.98
CA CYS A 303 10.67 -11.89 1.24
C CYS A 303 11.75 -12.97 1.23
N ASP A 304 12.36 -13.21 0.06
CA ASP A 304 13.45 -14.17 -0.15
C ASP A 304 13.20 -15.55 0.51
N GLY A 305 12.04 -16.13 0.21
CA GLY A 305 11.66 -17.44 0.73
C GLY A 305 11.46 -17.49 2.25
N ARG A 306 11.32 -16.35 2.92
CA ARG A 306 11.02 -16.25 4.35
C ARG A 306 9.73 -15.49 4.60
N LEU A 307 8.99 -15.94 5.59
CA LEU A 307 7.85 -15.24 6.17
C LEU A 307 8.28 -14.59 7.48
N TYR A 308 8.08 -13.28 7.59
CA TYR A 308 8.29 -12.50 8.80
C TYR A 308 6.96 -12.10 9.41
N VAL A 309 6.80 -12.35 10.71
CA VAL A 309 5.61 -11.98 11.47
C VAL A 309 6.03 -11.29 12.75
N ARG A 310 5.55 -10.06 12.95
CA ARG A 310 5.77 -9.31 14.19
C ARG A 310 4.58 -9.46 15.13
N HIS A 311 4.85 -9.71 16.40
CA HIS A 311 3.87 -9.56 17.47
C HIS A 311 4.53 -8.89 18.67
N ALA A 312 3.97 -7.77 19.12
CA ALA A 312 4.53 -6.92 20.17
C ALA A 312 6.00 -6.54 19.90
N ASP A 313 6.91 -6.97 20.76
CA ASP A 313 8.35 -6.73 20.77
C ASP A 313 9.16 -7.83 20.07
N LYS A 314 8.52 -8.87 19.54
CA LYS A 314 9.20 -9.98 18.84
C LYS A 314 8.90 -10.00 17.35
N LEU A 315 9.92 -10.38 16.59
CA LEU A 315 9.85 -10.71 15.18
C LEU A 315 10.15 -12.20 15.02
N PHE A 316 9.22 -12.93 14.40
CA PHE A 316 9.37 -14.34 14.06
C PHE A 316 9.71 -14.46 12.58
N ALA A 317 10.64 -15.34 12.24
CA ALA A 317 11.02 -15.63 10.86
C ALA A 317 10.85 -17.13 10.59
N TYR A 318 10.15 -17.46 9.51
CA TYR A 318 9.89 -18.84 9.08
C TYR A 318 10.50 -19.04 7.69
N ASP A 319 11.24 -20.13 7.51
CA ASP A 319 11.66 -20.57 6.17
C ASP A 319 10.47 -21.24 5.48
N ILE A 320 10.08 -20.71 4.33
CA ILE A 320 8.91 -21.17 3.56
C ILE A 320 9.30 -21.70 2.18
N ARG A 321 10.59 -21.89 1.92
CA ARG A 321 11.06 -22.52 0.68
C ARG A 321 10.67 -23.99 0.64
N ALA A 322 10.37 -24.50 -0.55
CA ALA A 322 10.16 -25.92 -0.76
C ALA A 322 11.40 -26.70 -0.31
N LYS A 323 11.19 -27.80 0.40
CA LYS A 323 12.24 -28.76 0.77
C LYS A 323 12.38 -29.82 -0.31
#